data_AF-A0A382TDP4-F1
#
_entry.id   AF-A0A382TDP4-F1
#
_cell.length_a   1.000
_cell.length_b   1.000
_cell.length_c   1.000
_cell.angle_alpha   90.00
_cell.angle_beta   90.00
_cell.angle_gamma   90.00
#
_symmetry.space_group_name_H-M   'P 1'
#
loop_
_entity.id
_entity.type
_entity.pdbx_description
1 polymer ?
#
loop_
_entity_poly.entity_id
_entity_poly.type
_entity_poly.pdbx_seq_one_letter_code
_entity_poly.pdbx_strand_id
1 'polypeptide(L)'
;MILLIDNYDSFTYNLYQYLCELGAEVEVVRNDMTTIEDIEILNPEKIVISPGPCTPEKAGISNDAVRYFGKRLPILGVCLGHQCIGYSYGGKVDRAGEIMHGKTSLIHHDGNGLF
;
A
#
# COMPACT_ATOMS: atom_id res chain seq x y z
N MET A 1 5.62 -12.38 -9.44
CA MET A 1 4.29 -11.83 -9.08
C MET A 1 4.39 -10.71 -8.04
N ILE A 2 3.57 -9.66 -8.20
CA ILE A 2 3.30 -8.60 -7.21
C ILE A 2 1.98 -8.91 -6.50
N LEU A 3 1.96 -8.89 -5.17
CA LEU A 3 0.72 -8.92 -4.41
C LEU A 3 0.21 -7.48 -4.20
N LEU A 4 -1.01 -7.18 -4.62
CA LEU A 4 -1.71 -5.92 -4.37
C LEU A 4 -2.76 -6.14 -3.28
N ILE A 5 -2.52 -5.59 -2.08
CA ILE A 5 -3.50 -5.61 -0.98
C ILE A 5 -4.48 -4.44 -1.18
N ASP A 6 -5.72 -4.78 -1.51
CA ASP A 6 -6.84 -3.86 -1.70
C ASP A 6 -7.48 -3.51 -0.35
N ASN A 7 -7.40 -2.23 0.00
CA ASN A 7 -8.12 -1.63 1.12
C ASN A 7 -9.49 -1.08 0.72
N TYR A 8 -10.15 -1.69 -0.28
CA TYR A 8 -11.47 -1.30 -0.79
C TYR A 8 -11.51 0.12 -1.37
N ASP A 9 -10.48 0.48 -2.13
CA ASP A 9 -10.41 1.79 -2.78
C ASP A 9 -10.89 1.75 -4.23
N SER A 10 -11.49 2.85 -4.67
CA SER A 10 -11.98 2.98 -6.05
C SER A 10 -10.84 3.06 -7.09
N PHE A 11 -9.59 3.33 -6.67
CA PHE A 11 -8.44 3.45 -7.57
C PHE A 11 -7.52 2.22 -7.55
N THR A 12 -7.82 1.18 -6.77
CA THR A 12 -7.01 -0.06 -6.71
C THR A 12 -6.79 -0.65 -8.11
N TYR A 13 -7.83 -0.71 -8.94
CA TYR A 13 -7.72 -1.29 -10.27
C TYR A 13 -6.98 -0.40 -11.29
N ASN A 14 -6.83 0.89 -11.03
CA ASN A 14 -5.93 1.74 -11.82
C ASN A 14 -4.46 1.34 -11.57
N LEU A 15 -4.10 1.04 -10.31
CA LEU A 15 -2.77 0.53 -9.96
C LEU A 15 -2.55 -0.86 -10.58
N TYR A 16 -3.51 -1.77 -10.41
CA TYR A 16 -3.48 -3.11 -11.01
C TYR A 16 -3.23 -3.03 -12.52
N GLN A 17 -4.04 -2.25 -13.23
CA GLN A 17 -3.96 -2.15 -14.69
C GLN A 17 -2.58 -1.64 -15.13
N TYR A 18 -2.07 -0.57 -14.52
CA TYR A 18 -0.78 -0.01 -14.91
C TYR A 18 0.39 -0.97 -14.63
N LEU A 19 0.36 -1.69 -13.49
CA LEU A 19 1.36 -2.72 -13.19
C LEU A 19 1.33 -3.84 -14.24
N CYS A 20 0.13 -4.29 -14.63
CA CYS A 20 -0.02 -5.29 -15.68
C CYS A 20 0.42 -4.79 -17.06
N GLU A 21 0.15 -3.53 -17.41
CA GLU A 21 0.64 -2.89 -18.65
C GLU A 21 2.18 -2.84 -18.71
N LEU A 22 2.84 -2.72 -17.56
CA LEU A 22 4.30 -2.82 -17.44
C LEU A 22 4.82 -4.27 -17.46
N GLY A 23 3.95 -5.27 -17.63
CA GLY A 23 4.29 -6.69 -17.72
C GLY A 23 4.39 -7.40 -16.37
N ALA A 24 3.92 -6.79 -15.28
CA ALA A 24 3.87 -7.46 -13.99
C ALA A 24 2.66 -8.42 -13.91
N GLU A 25 2.90 -9.62 -13.40
CA GLU A 25 1.84 -10.49 -12.90
C GLU A 25 1.39 -9.98 -11.52
N VAL A 26 0.11 -9.66 -11.37
CA VAL A 26 -0.45 -9.05 -10.16
C VAL A 26 -1.58 -9.90 -9.62
N GLU A 27 -1.49 -10.28 -8.35
CA GLU A 27 -2.58 -10.91 -7.59
C GLU A 27 -3.19 -9.87 -6.65
N VAL A 28 -4.52 -9.75 -6.63
CA VAL A 28 -5.22 -8.78 -5.78
C VAL A 28 -5.97 -9.49 -4.68
N VAL A 29 -5.70 -9.12 -3.43
CA VAL A 29 -6.39 -9.66 -2.24
C VAL A 29 -6.97 -8.51 -1.42
N ARG A 30 -8.15 -8.72 -0.83
CA ARG A 30 -8.73 -7.73 0.08
C ARG A 30 -8.10 -7.85 1.46
N ASN A 31 -7.96 -6.72 2.14
CA ASN A 31 -7.27 -6.59 3.43
C ASN A 31 -7.86 -7.42 4.59
N ASP A 32 -9.07 -7.96 4.42
CA ASP A 32 -9.82 -8.77 5.38
C ASP A 32 -10.12 -10.20 4.89
N MET A 33 -9.68 -10.55 3.68
CA MET A 33 -9.91 -11.84 3.04
C MET A 33 -8.64 -12.68 2.91
N THR A 34 -7.57 -12.32 3.61
CA THR A 34 -6.27 -13.02 3.59
C THR A 34 -5.57 -12.93 4.94
N THR A 35 -4.61 -13.81 5.17
CA THR A 35 -3.76 -13.85 6.36
C THR A 35 -2.28 -13.73 5.98
N ILE A 36 -1.39 -13.55 6.97
CA ILE A 36 0.06 -13.53 6.72
C ILE A 36 0.53 -14.88 6.18
N GLU A 37 -0.03 -15.96 6.71
CA GLU A 37 0.25 -17.33 6.30
C GLU A 37 -0.17 -17.59 4.84
N ASP A 38 -1.34 -17.10 4.44
CA ASP A 38 -1.78 -17.19 3.04
C ASP A 38 -0.82 -16.42 2.12
N ILE A 39 -0.35 -15.24 2.53
CA ILE A 39 0.59 -14.43 1.76
C ILE A 39 1.97 -15.12 1.66
N GLU A 40 2.46 -15.78 2.72
CA GLU A 40 3.67 -16.61 2.65
C GLU A 40 3.52 -17.75 1.62
N ILE A 41 2.37 -18.41 1.59
CA ILE A 41 2.09 -19.49 0.62
C ILE A 41 2.03 -18.94 -0.81
N LEU A 42 1.45 -17.76 -1.01
CA LEU A 42 1.45 -17.06 -2.31
C LEU A 42 2.86 -16.68 -2.78
N ASN A 43 3.81 -16.57 -1.85
CA ASN A 43 5.23 -16.29 -2.11
C ASN A 43 5.46 -15.09 -3.08
N PRO A 44 4.91 -13.89 -2.77
CA PRO A 44 5.08 -12.73 -3.64
C PRO A 44 6.52 -12.23 -3.65
N GLU A 45 6.95 -11.67 -4.78
CA GLU A 45 8.26 -11.02 -4.88
C GLU A 45 8.25 -9.59 -4.34
N LYS A 46 7.08 -8.93 -4.40
CA LYS A 46 6.87 -7.53 -4.00
C LYS A 46 5.44 -7.37 -3.51
N ILE A 47 5.21 -6.42 -2.61
CA ILE A 47 3.87 -6.09 -2.11
C ILE A 47 3.55 -4.62 -2.43
N VAL A 48 2.37 -4.37 -2.95
CA VAL A 48 1.78 -3.04 -3.06
C VAL A 48 0.57 -2.97 -2.15
N ILE A 49 0.48 -1.92 -1.33
CA ILE A 49 -0.69 -1.66 -0.48
C ILE A 49 -1.45 -0.47 -1.07
N SER A 50 -2.68 -0.72 -1.47
CA SER A 50 -3.51 0.27 -2.16
C SER A 50 -3.90 1.43 -1.23
N PRO A 51 -4.42 2.54 -1.80
CA PRO A 51 -5.22 3.49 -1.04
C PRO A 51 -6.42 2.79 -0.40
N GLY A 52 -7.12 3.49 0.48
CA GLY A 52 -8.33 3.00 1.13
C GLY A 52 -9.00 4.09 1.94
N PRO A 53 -10.28 3.91 2.29
CA PRO A 53 -10.91 4.72 3.32
C PRO A 53 -10.32 4.36 4.69
N CYS A 54 -10.60 5.20 5.69
CA CYS A 54 -10.17 5.04 7.10
C CYS A 54 -8.70 5.40 7.38
N THR A 55 -8.23 4.99 8.56
CA THR A 55 -6.89 5.22 9.11
C THR A 55 -6.13 3.89 9.19
N PRO A 56 -4.79 3.90 9.35
CA PRO A 56 -3.99 2.68 9.42
C PRO A 56 -4.50 1.65 10.45
N GLU A 57 -5.02 2.09 11.60
CA GLU A 57 -5.54 1.21 12.66
C GLU A 57 -6.72 0.33 12.22
N LYS A 58 -7.36 0.68 11.10
CA LYS A 58 -8.52 -0.04 10.53
C LYS A 58 -8.24 -0.63 9.15
N ALA A 59 -6.98 -0.68 8.71
CA ALA A 59 -6.59 -1.13 7.37
C ALA A 59 -6.42 -2.66 7.24
N GLY A 60 -7.18 -3.44 8.01
CA GLY A 60 -7.09 -4.91 8.03
C GLY A 60 -5.65 -5.41 8.25
N ILE A 61 -5.24 -6.39 7.44
CA ILE A 61 -3.91 -7.02 7.52
C ILE A 61 -2.75 -6.10 7.10
N SER A 62 -3.02 -4.92 6.52
CA SER A 62 -2.00 -4.08 5.87
C SER A 62 -0.83 -3.73 6.78
N ASN A 63 -1.08 -3.35 8.04
CA ASN A 63 0.00 -3.03 8.98
C ASN A 63 0.85 -4.26 9.32
N ASP A 64 0.20 -5.40 9.51
CA ASP A 64 0.89 -6.64 9.86
C ASP A 64 1.71 -7.16 8.67
N ALA A 65 1.19 -7.01 7.45
CA ALA A 65 1.94 -7.28 6.22
C ALA A 65 3.21 -6.40 6.15
N VAL A 66 3.11 -5.09 6.45
CA VAL A 66 4.30 -4.22 6.53
C VAL A 66 5.30 -4.73 7.57
N ARG A 67 4.84 -5.02 8.79
CA ARG A 67 5.72 -5.43 9.89
C ARG A 67 6.42 -6.76 9.60
N TYR A 68 5.70 -7.70 9.01
CA TYR A 68 6.15 -9.06 8.78
C TYR A 68 7.01 -9.20 7.50
N PHE A 69 6.62 -8.54 6.40
CA PHE A 69 7.31 -8.65 5.12
C PHE A 69 8.30 -7.52 4.83
N GLY A 70 8.16 -6.34 5.44
CA GLY A 70 8.94 -5.14 5.07
C GLY A 70 10.46 -5.23 5.26
N LYS A 71 10.94 -6.24 6.00
CA LYS A 71 12.38 -6.55 6.11
C LYS A 71 12.91 -7.51 5.05
N ARG A 72 12.02 -8.19 4.32
CA ARG A 72 12.32 -9.30 3.41
C ARG A 72 11.94 -9.00 1.97
N LEU A 73 10.85 -8.28 1.77
CA LEU A 73 10.29 -7.95 0.47
C LEU A 73 10.20 -6.43 0.30
N PRO A 74 10.42 -5.89 -0.91
CA PRO A 74 10.08 -4.52 -1.22
C PRO A 74 8.57 -4.28 -1.07
N ILE A 75 8.20 -3.21 -0.35
CA ILE A 75 6.81 -2.80 -0.16
C ILE A 75 6.62 -1.36 -0.65
N LEU A 76 5.64 -1.15 -1.53
CA LEU A 76 5.18 0.17 -1.95
C LEU A 76 3.79 0.44 -1.37
N GLY A 77 3.63 1.54 -0.65
CA GLY A 77 2.34 1.98 -0.13
C GLY A 77 1.86 3.24 -0.83
N VAL A 78 0.59 3.27 -1.24
CA VAL A 78 -0.04 4.46 -1.85
C VAL A 78 -1.13 4.99 -0.93
N CYS A 79 -1.10 6.29 -0.62
CA CYS A 79 -2.06 6.95 0.28
C CYS A 79 -2.20 6.22 1.64
N LEU A 80 -3.31 5.52 1.92
CA LEU A 80 -3.46 4.70 3.13
C LEU A 80 -2.33 3.68 3.26
N GLY A 81 -1.89 3.05 2.17
CA GLY A 81 -0.73 2.16 2.19
C GLY A 81 0.56 2.85 2.65
N HIS A 82 0.80 4.10 2.23
CA HIS A 82 1.94 4.89 2.70
C HIS A 82 1.82 5.19 4.20
N GLN A 83 0.62 5.54 4.66
CA GLN A 83 0.32 5.77 6.07
C GLN A 83 0.52 4.51 6.92
N CYS A 84 0.12 3.34 6.43
CA CYS A 84 0.36 2.06 7.09
C CYS A 84 1.86 1.78 7.28
N ILE A 85 2.69 2.11 6.27
CA ILE A 85 4.15 1.97 6.39
C ILE A 85 4.69 2.85 7.51
N GLY A 86 4.36 4.15 7.48
CA GLY A 86 4.79 5.09 8.52
C GLY A 86 4.32 4.66 9.91
N TYR A 87 3.04 4.33 10.06
CA TYR A 87 2.43 3.87 11.31
C TYR A 87 3.09 2.60 11.87
N SER A 88 3.33 1.59 11.01
CA SER A 88 3.95 0.32 11.41
C SER A 88 5.37 0.47 11.94
N TYR A 89 6.07 1.53 11.57
CA TYR A 89 7.41 1.86 12.07
C TYR A 89 7.42 3.01 13.10
N GLY A 90 6.27 3.31 13.72
CA GLY A 90 6.16 4.25 14.84
C GLY A 90 5.94 5.72 14.44
N GLY A 91 5.72 6.00 13.16
CA GLY A 91 5.30 7.31 12.68
C GLY A 91 3.87 7.66 13.13
N LYS A 92 3.60 8.96 13.28
CA LYS A 92 2.27 9.47 13.62
C LYS A 92 1.52 9.86 12.34
N VAL A 93 0.33 9.29 12.14
CA VAL A 93 -0.61 9.70 11.08
C VAL A 93 -1.75 10.45 11.74
N ASP A 94 -1.97 11.71 11.33
CA ASP A 94 -2.96 12.60 11.94
C ASP A 94 -3.56 13.54 10.88
N ARG A 95 -4.53 14.36 11.27
CA ARG A 95 -5.22 15.28 10.36
C ARG A 95 -4.28 16.37 9.85
N ALA A 96 -4.33 16.61 8.54
CA ALA A 96 -3.60 17.68 7.85
C ALA A 96 -4.18 19.10 8.07
N GLY A 97 -5.23 19.26 8.90
CA GLY A 97 -5.95 20.51 9.09
C GLY A 97 -6.94 20.79 7.96
N GLU A 98 -6.44 21.10 6.76
CA GLU A 98 -7.26 21.31 5.56
C GLU A 98 -7.22 20.09 4.62
N ILE A 99 -8.38 19.69 4.09
CA ILE A 99 -8.49 18.58 3.15
C ILE A 99 -8.42 19.13 1.72
N MET A 100 -7.43 18.66 0.95
CA MET A 100 -7.14 19.14 -0.42
C MET A 100 -7.63 18.17 -1.50
N HIS A 101 -8.82 17.58 -1.32
CA HIS A 101 -9.38 16.62 -2.29
C HIS A 101 -9.70 17.30 -3.63
N GLY A 102 -9.29 16.69 -4.76
CA GLY A 102 -9.52 17.21 -6.10
C GLY A 102 -8.64 18.41 -6.49
N LYS A 103 -7.64 18.76 -5.68
CA LYS A 103 -6.67 19.84 -5.95
C LYS A 103 -5.29 19.25 -6.23
N THR A 104 -4.47 19.98 -6.97
CA THR A 104 -3.08 19.60 -7.25
C THR A 104 -2.12 20.31 -6.29
N SER A 105 -1.02 19.64 -5.98
CA SER A 105 0.10 20.17 -5.19
C SER A 105 1.40 19.87 -5.90
N LEU A 106 2.37 20.79 -5.82
CA LEU A 106 3.76 20.48 -6.19
C LEU A 106 4.39 19.63 -5.09
N ILE A 107 5.03 18.53 -5.47
CA ILE A 107 5.79 17.67 -4.55
C ILE A 107 7.28 17.93 -4.79
N HIS A 108 7.98 18.36 -3.74
CA HIS A 108 9.44 18.50 -3.76
C HIS A 108 10.07 17.20 -3.22
N HIS A 109 11.07 16.70 -3.92
CA HIS A 109 11.82 15.49 -3.58
C HIS A 109 13.32 15.73 -3.77
N ASP A 110 14.16 14.84 -3.27
CA ASP A 110 15.63 14.97 -3.34
C ASP A 110 16.24 14.34 -4.61
N GLY A 111 15.42 13.67 -5.43
CA GLY A 111 15.82 13.08 -6.71
C GLY A 111 16.52 11.74 -6.55
N ASN A 112 16.38 11.08 -5.40
CA ASN A 112 17.06 9.86 -5.06
C ASN A 112 16.09 8.67 -4.98
N GLY A 113 16.44 7.59 -5.68
CA GLY A 113 15.63 6.36 -5.67
C GLY A 113 14.27 6.57 -6.32
N LEU A 114 13.19 6.29 -5.58
CA LEU A 114 11.83 6.43 -6.09
C LEU A 114 11.34 7.90 -6.09
N PHE A 115 11.91 8.75 -5.24
CA PHE A 115 11.44 10.14 -5.03
C PHE A 115 12.40 11.12 -5.69
#